data_AF-A0A2V4U0U0-F1
#
_entry.id   AF-A0A2V4U0U0-F1
#
_cell.length_a   1.000
_cell.length_b   1.000
_cell.length_c   1.000
_cell.angle_alpha   90.00
_cell.angle_beta   90.00
_cell.angle_gamma   90.00
#
_symmetry.space_group_name_H-M   'P 1'
#
loop_
_entity.id
_entity.type
_entity.pdbx_description
1 polymer ?
#
loop_
_entity_poly.entity_id
_entity_poly.type
_entity_poly.pdbx_seq_one_letter_code
_entity_poly.pdbx_strand_id
1 'polypeptide(L)'
;SGTAQSATTLYRLMFGQPIPEQNAQHLSNEDALAALIVKKIDVAIIVAGQPAKLFTDMNPELLQQIRFLRVDPNAPETARAKQTYYPATIHVSSYPNWLKEDVPTWTVKAFLVTYDYNLRDTVGNLRRFADSLCENFTNLQEHGHPKWKQVKLELPGLGKGWQYYPPVERRLKACFAHRAAMQAATGSTAAQGAAAAQRADGRPCPDQERLLLLCK
;
A
#
# COMPACT_ATOMS: atom_id res chain seq x y z
N SER A 1 6.61 -21.89 1.54
CA SER A 1 6.58 -20.51 1.02
C SER A 1 5.66 -19.65 1.89
N GLY A 2 5.77 -18.31 1.84
CA GLY A 2 4.87 -17.41 2.58
C GLY A 2 3.39 -17.56 2.17
N THR A 3 3.13 -17.86 0.89
CA THR A 3 1.80 -18.20 0.37
C THR A 3 1.22 -19.43 1.06
N ALA A 4 1.97 -20.54 1.12
CA ALA A 4 1.51 -21.77 1.76
C ALA A 4 1.22 -21.57 3.26
N GLN A 5 2.09 -20.88 3.98
CA GLN A 5 1.88 -20.59 5.40
C GLN A 5 0.63 -19.71 5.62
N SER A 6 0.41 -18.74 4.73
CA SER A 6 -0.78 -17.89 4.78
C SER A 6 -2.05 -18.68 4.48
N ALA A 7 -2.02 -19.53 3.45
CA ALA A 7 -3.14 -20.41 3.08
C ALA A 7 -3.55 -21.33 4.23
N THR A 8 -2.60 -22.07 4.81
CA THR A 8 -2.87 -23.00 5.91
C THR A 8 -3.40 -22.29 7.15
N THR A 9 -2.82 -21.14 7.50
CA THR A 9 -3.24 -20.38 8.68
C THR A 9 -4.62 -19.76 8.46
N LEU A 10 -4.84 -19.09 7.33
CA LEU A 10 -6.13 -18.49 6.99
C LEU A 10 -7.24 -19.55 6.98
N TYR A 11 -7.00 -20.70 6.33
CA TYR A 11 -7.98 -21.79 6.29
C TYR A 11 -8.30 -22.32 7.70
N ARG A 12 -7.27 -22.54 8.53
CA ARG A 12 -7.47 -22.97 9.92
C ARG A 12 -8.28 -21.96 10.73
N LEU A 13 -8.03 -20.67 10.56
CA LEU A 13 -8.80 -19.62 11.24
C LEU A 13 -10.25 -19.58 10.75
N MET A 14 -10.44 -19.64 9.43
CA MET A 14 -11.76 -19.58 8.81
C MET A 14 -12.60 -20.80 9.19
N PHE A 15 -12.05 -22.01 9.14
CA PHE A 15 -12.84 -23.25 9.22
C PHE A 15 -12.60 -24.04 10.51
N GLY A 16 -11.68 -23.63 11.38
CA GLY A 16 -11.41 -24.32 12.65
C GLY A 16 -10.64 -25.64 12.53
N GLN A 17 -10.15 -25.98 11.33
CA GLN A 17 -9.48 -27.24 11.02
C GLN A 17 -8.40 -27.04 9.95
N PRO A 18 -7.35 -27.88 9.90
CA PRO A 18 -6.35 -27.80 8.84
C PRO A 18 -6.93 -28.21 7.48
N ILE A 19 -6.28 -27.77 6.40
CA ILE A 19 -6.50 -28.35 5.07
C ILE A 19 -6.01 -29.80 5.12
N PRO A 20 -6.82 -30.81 4.74
CA PRO A 20 -6.35 -32.19 4.67
C PRO A 20 -5.15 -32.31 3.73
N GLU A 21 -4.11 -33.04 4.15
CA GLU A 21 -2.84 -33.11 3.41
C GLU A 21 -3.02 -33.64 1.99
N GLN A 22 -3.92 -34.61 1.80
CA GLN A 22 -4.24 -35.16 0.48
C GLN A 22 -4.87 -34.14 -0.49
N ASN A 23 -5.42 -33.04 0.05
CA ASN A 23 -6.03 -31.96 -0.73
C ASN A 23 -5.07 -30.78 -0.94
N ALA A 24 -3.86 -30.84 -0.39
CA ALA A 24 -2.88 -29.76 -0.46
C ALA A 24 -1.73 -30.10 -1.43
N GLN A 25 -1.47 -29.22 -2.38
CA GLN A 25 -0.29 -29.30 -3.26
C GLN A 25 0.54 -28.02 -3.10
N HIS A 26 1.86 -28.17 -2.99
CA HIS A 26 2.79 -27.05 -2.82
C HIS A 26 3.51 -26.77 -4.14
N LEU A 27 2.88 -25.93 -4.96
CA LEU A 27 3.36 -25.54 -6.28
C LEU A 27 3.91 -24.10 -6.29
N SER A 28 4.69 -23.75 -7.31
CA SER A 28 4.95 -22.34 -7.63
C SER A 28 3.65 -21.64 -8.03
N ASN A 29 3.63 -20.30 -8.05
CA ASN A 29 2.40 -19.59 -8.43
C ASN A 29 2.03 -19.88 -9.90
N GLU A 30 3.04 -19.99 -10.76
CA GLU A 30 2.95 -20.29 -12.18
C GLU A 30 2.41 -21.71 -12.40
N ASP A 31 2.99 -22.71 -11.72
CA ASP A 31 2.55 -24.10 -11.81
C ASP A 31 1.14 -24.29 -11.23
N ALA A 32 0.80 -23.57 -10.15
CA ALA A 32 -0.53 -23.61 -9.57
C ALA A 32 -1.58 -23.08 -10.56
N LEU A 33 -1.31 -21.97 -11.26
CA LEU A 33 -2.22 -21.46 -12.28
C LEU A 33 -2.29 -22.38 -13.49
N ALA A 34 -1.17 -22.94 -13.94
CA ALA A 34 -1.17 -23.93 -15.02
C ALA A 34 -2.03 -25.16 -14.63
N ALA A 35 -1.84 -25.71 -13.43
CA ALA A 35 -2.62 -26.82 -12.89
C ALA A 35 -4.12 -26.47 -12.76
N LEU A 36 -4.46 -25.24 -12.35
CA LEU A 36 -5.83 -24.77 -12.26
C LEU A 36 -6.49 -24.69 -13.65
N ILE A 37 -5.80 -24.13 -14.64
CA ILE A 37 -6.28 -24.01 -16.03
C ILE A 37 -6.55 -25.39 -16.64
N VAL A 38 -5.64 -26.35 -16.42
CA VAL A 38 -5.84 -27.74 -16.89
C VAL A 38 -6.69 -28.59 -15.95
N LYS A 39 -7.35 -27.98 -14.96
CA LYS A 39 -8.29 -28.61 -14.01
C LYS A 39 -7.70 -29.79 -13.21
N LYS A 40 -6.40 -29.73 -12.91
CA LYS A 40 -5.73 -30.66 -11.99
C LYS A 40 -5.92 -30.29 -10.51
N ILE A 41 -6.23 -29.03 -10.24
CA ILE A 41 -6.61 -28.53 -8.91
C ILE A 41 -7.85 -27.64 -9.05
N ASP A 42 -8.65 -27.55 -7.99
CA ASP A 42 -9.86 -26.73 -7.98
C ASP A 42 -9.59 -25.26 -7.59
N VAL A 43 -8.56 -25.03 -6.77
CA VAL A 43 -8.25 -23.71 -6.22
C VAL A 43 -6.74 -23.50 -6.16
N ALA A 44 -6.27 -22.37 -6.69
CA ALA A 44 -4.93 -21.86 -6.45
C ALA A 44 -4.99 -20.70 -5.44
N ILE A 45 -4.13 -20.72 -4.43
CA ILE A 45 -3.99 -19.61 -3.47
C ILE A 45 -2.69 -18.87 -3.79
N ILE A 46 -2.79 -17.56 -4.03
CA ILE A 46 -1.67 -16.70 -4.37
C ILE A 46 -1.69 -15.48 -3.45
N VAL A 47 -0.56 -15.17 -2.82
CA VAL A 47 -0.38 -13.98 -2.00
C VAL A 47 0.60 -13.05 -2.71
N ALA A 48 0.08 -12.00 -3.34
CA ALA A 48 0.88 -11.04 -4.09
C ALA A 48 0.29 -9.62 -4.02
N GLY A 49 1.13 -8.61 -4.25
CA GLY A 49 0.67 -7.24 -4.42
C GLY A 49 0.08 -7.02 -5.80
N GLN A 50 -1.10 -6.42 -5.89
CA GLN A 50 -1.66 -5.95 -7.16
C GLN A 50 -1.02 -4.63 -7.64
N PRO A 51 -0.89 -4.40 -8.97
CA PRO A 51 -1.08 -5.40 -10.02
C PRO A 51 0.08 -6.40 -10.02
N ALA A 52 -0.25 -7.70 -10.13
CA ALA A 52 0.74 -8.77 -10.16
C ALA A 52 1.01 -9.18 -11.61
N LYS A 53 2.29 -9.22 -12.00
CA LYS A 53 2.73 -9.61 -13.36
C LYS A 53 2.19 -10.96 -13.81
N LEU A 54 2.05 -11.89 -12.86
CA LEU A 54 1.44 -13.19 -13.06
C LEU A 54 0.07 -13.13 -13.76
N PHE A 55 -0.70 -12.07 -13.54
CA PHE A 55 -1.99 -11.86 -14.20
C PHE A 55 -1.93 -10.81 -15.31
N THR A 56 -1.12 -9.74 -15.18
CA THR A 56 -1.06 -8.70 -16.23
C THR A 56 -0.40 -9.19 -17.50
N ASP A 57 0.51 -10.16 -17.40
CA ASP A 57 1.30 -10.67 -18.52
C ASP A 57 0.73 -12.01 -19.04
N MET A 58 -0.32 -12.54 -18.43
CA MET A 58 -0.97 -13.79 -18.84
C MET A 58 -1.78 -13.59 -20.13
N ASN A 59 -1.81 -14.63 -20.97
CA ASN A 59 -2.69 -14.66 -22.14
C ASN A 59 -4.17 -14.43 -21.72
N PRO A 60 -4.87 -13.43 -22.32
CA PRO A 60 -6.28 -13.15 -22.02
C PRO A 60 -7.22 -14.35 -22.11
N GLU A 61 -7.00 -15.28 -23.05
CA GLU A 61 -7.82 -16.49 -23.19
C GLU A 61 -7.67 -17.45 -22.00
N LEU A 62 -6.49 -17.49 -21.39
CA LEU A 62 -6.23 -18.27 -20.18
C LEU A 62 -6.81 -17.57 -18.95
N LEU A 63 -6.71 -16.23 -18.87
CA LEU A 63 -7.33 -15.44 -17.81
C LEU A 63 -8.85 -15.63 -17.75
N GLN A 64 -9.52 -15.79 -18.90
CA GLN A 64 -10.96 -16.04 -18.96
C GLN A 64 -11.37 -17.40 -18.36
N GLN A 65 -10.44 -18.35 -18.23
CA GLN A 65 -10.70 -19.67 -17.64
C GLN A 65 -10.63 -19.67 -16.10
N ILE A 66 -10.12 -18.59 -15.51
CA ILE A 66 -9.96 -18.45 -14.06
C ILE A 66 -10.71 -17.22 -13.54
N ARG A 67 -10.99 -17.21 -12.24
CA ARG A 67 -11.61 -16.07 -11.56
C ARG A 67 -11.09 -15.95 -10.14
N PHE A 68 -11.13 -14.74 -9.58
CA PHE A 68 -10.92 -14.57 -8.15
C PHE A 68 -12.15 -15.01 -7.36
N LEU A 69 -11.92 -15.67 -6.23
CA LEU A 69 -12.96 -15.96 -5.25
C LEU A 69 -13.14 -14.73 -4.34
N ARG A 70 -14.39 -14.32 -4.16
CA ARG A 70 -14.77 -13.17 -3.33
C ARG A 70 -14.87 -13.62 -1.87
N VAL A 71 -14.33 -12.82 -0.95
CA VAL A 71 -14.55 -13.01 0.48
C VAL A 71 -15.91 -12.41 0.86
N ASP A 72 -16.78 -13.21 1.47
CA ASP A 72 -18.03 -12.72 2.03
C ASP A 72 -17.76 -12.03 3.39
N PRO A 73 -17.98 -10.71 3.53
CA PRO A 73 -17.75 -9.99 4.78
C PRO A 73 -18.66 -10.44 5.93
N ASN A 74 -19.80 -11.07 5.63
CA ASN A 74 -20.84 -11.46 6.58
C ASN A 74 -20.73 -12.92 7.04
N ALA A 75 -19.87 -13.72 6.42
CA ALA A 75 -19.68 -15.11 6.79
C ALA A 75 -19.02 -15.25 8.19
N PRO A 76 -19.47 -16.19 9.05
CA PRO A 76 -18.83 -16.46 10.34
C PRO A 76 -17.34 -16.80 10.23
N GLU A 77 -16.95 -17.49 9.16
CA GLU A 77 -15.57 -17.85 8.81
C GLU A 77 -14.71 -16.60 8.66
N THR A 78 -15.25 -15.57 8.03
CA THR A 78 -14.57 -14.29 7.81
C THR A 78 -14.32 -13.59 9.13
N ALA A 79 -15.29 -13.58 10.05
CA ALA A 79 -15.11 -12.97 11.37
C ALA A 79 -13.91 -13.58 12.12
N ARG A 80 -13.72 -14.91 12.04
CA ARG A 80 -12.61 -15.62 12.70
C ARG A 80 -11.23 -15.27 12.12
N ALA A 81 -11.14 -14.98 10.82
CA ALA A 81 -9.88 -14.63 10.17
C ALA A 81 -9.39 -13.19 10.45
N LYS A 82 -10.31 -12.26 10.77
CA LYS A 82 -10.00 -10.82 11.01
C LYS A 82 -9.00 -10.56 12.13
N GLN A 83 -8.76 -11.53 13.02
CA GLN A 83 -7.77 -11.41 14.10
C GLN A 83 -6.31 -11.44 13.62
N THR A 84 -6.06 -11.88 12.38
CA THR A 84 -4.70 -12.08 11.84
C THR A 84 -4.58 -11.50 10.43
N TYR A 85 -5.63 -11.60 9.62
CA TYR A 85 -5.66 -11.08 8.25
C TYR A 85 -6.57 -9.87 8.16
N TYR A 86 -6.25 -8.97 7.24
CA TYR A 86 -6.99 -7.71 7.08
C TYR A 86 -7.88 -7.79 5.84
N PRO A 87 -9.12 -7.27 5.89
CA PRO A 87 -9.92 -7.09 4.69
C PRO A 87 -9.21 -6.19 3.69
N ALA A 88 -9.32 -6.51 2.41
CA ALA A 88 -8.80 -5.71 1.31
C ALA A 88 -9.67 -5.88 0.07
N THR A 89 -9.36 -5.10 -0.97
CA THR A 89 -10.06 -5.14 -2.25
C THR A 89 -9.05 -5.33 -3.37
N ILE A 90 -9.30 -6.28 -4.26
CA ILE A 90 -8.65 -6.35 -5.57
C ILE A 90 -9.43 -5.42 -6.50
N HIS A 91 -8.75 -4.43 -7.06
CA HIS A 91 -9.38 -3.36 -7.82
C HIS A 91 -9.38 -3.66 -9.32
N VAL A 92 -10.47 -3.28 -10.00
CA VAL A 92 -10.57 -3.29 -11.47
C VAL A 92 -9.41 -2.53 -12.11
N SER A 93 -9.00 -1.41 -11.52
CA SER A 93 -7.89 -0.59 -12.02
C SER A 93 -6.54 -1.32 -12.07
N SER A 94 -6.37 -2.42 -11.31
CA SER A 94 -5.17 -3.24 -11.37
C SER A 94 -5.20 -4.25 -12.52
N TYR A 95 -6.38 -4.59 -13.03
CA TYR A 95 -6.59 -5.61 -14.06
C TYR A 95 -7.71 -5.22 -15.03
N PRO A 96 -7.61 -4.06 -15.72
CA PRO A 96 -8.73 -3.45 -16.45
C PRO A 96 -9.25 -4.30 -17.63
N ASN A 97 -8.41 -5.17 -18.19
CA ASN A 97 -8.76 -6.05 -19.31
C ASN A 97 -9.34 -7.40 -18.87
N TRP A 98 -9.50 -7.63 -17.56
CA TRP A 98 -9.93 -8.91 -17.02
C TRP A 98 -11.05 -8.77 -15.99
N LEU A 99 -10.91 -7.88 -15.00
CA LEU A 99 -11.91 -7.69 -13.96
C LEU A 99 -12.98 -6.69 -14.39
N LYS A 100 -14.23 -7.01 -14.10
CA LYS A 100 -15.40 -6.14 -14.33
C LYS A 100 -15.85 -5.41 -13.08
N GLU A 101 -15.50 -5.93 -11.91
CA GLU A 101 -15.87 -5.40 -10.61
C GLU A 101 -14.75 -5.63 -9.59
N ASP A 102 -14.74 -4.81 -8.55
CA ASP A 102 -13.83 -4.95 -7.43
C ASP A 102 -14.16 -6.23 -6.64
N VAL A 103 -13.11 -6.95 -6.19
CA VAL A 103 -13.23 -8.24 -5.50
C VAL A 103 -12.74 -8.13 -4.06
N PRO A 104 -13.64 -8.26 -3.06
CA PRO A 104 -13.26 -8.35 -1.65
C PRO A 104 -12.36 -9.56 -1.40
N THR A 105 -11.29 -9.35 -0.65
CA THR A 105 -10.26 -10.36 -0.38
C THR A 105 -9.60 -10.17 0.99
N TRP A 106 -8.61 -11.00 1.29
CA TRP A 106 -7.70 -10.87 2.42
C TRP A 106 -6.37 -10.27 2.01
N THR A 107 -5.74 -9.54 2.92
CA THR A 107 -4.35 -9.09 2.78
C THR A 107 -3.53 -9.37 4.02
N VAL A 108 -2.23 -9.51 3.81
CA VAL A 108 -1.18 -9.49 4.83
C VAL A 108 -0.42 -8.17 4.75
N LYS A 109 0.27 -7.82 5.83
CA LYS A 109 1.22 -6.71 5.82
C LYS A 109 2.61 -7.26 5.48
N ALA A 110 3.31 -6.57 4.58
CA ALA A 110 4.72 -6.82 4.32
C ALA A 110 5.55 -6.02 5.33
N PHE A 111 6.54 -6.67 5.93
CA PHE A 111 7.50 -6.02 6.83
C PHE A 111 8.91 -6.18 6.28
N LEU A 112 9.70 -5.11 6.34
CA LEU A 112 11.15 -5.19 6.23
C LEU A 112 11.70 -5.41 7.64
N VAL A 113 12.26 -6.59 7.88
CA VAL A 113 12.69 -7.03 9.21
C VAL A 113 14.21 -7.10 9.27
N THR A 114 14.78 -6.74 10.42
CA THR A 114 16.19 -6.88 10.76
C THR A 114 16.32 -7.47 12.17
N TYR A 115 17.49 -8.02 12.50
CA TYR A 115 17.84 -8.31 13.88
C TYR A 115 18.10 -7.02 14.67
N ASP A 116 18.08 -7.12 16.00
CA ASP A 116 18.46 -6.06 16.93
C ASP A 116 19.99 -5.92 17.02
N TYR A 117 20.59 -5.48 15.91
CA TYR A 117 22.04 -5.33 15.81
C TYR A 117 22.56 -4.24 16.74
N ASN A 118 23.63 -4.52 17.47
CA ASN A 118 24.33 -3.53 18.32
C ASN A 118 25.68 -3.09 17.75
N LEU A 119 26.13 -3.71 16.65
CA LEU A 119 27.38 -3.35 15.97
C LEU A 119 27.31 -1.93 15.43
N ARG A 120 28.26 -1.09 15.84
CA ARG A 120 28.29 0.35 15.56
C ARG A 120 28.06 0.67 14.07
N ASP A 121 28.78 -0.01 13.18
CA ASP A 121 28.71 0.26 11.75
C ASP A 121 27.37 -0.17 11.14
N THR A 122 26.84 -1.33 11.56
CA THR A 122 25.52 -1.80 11.15
C THR A 122 24.42 -0.84 11.60
N VAL A 123 24.47 -0.37 12.85
CA VAL A 123 23.54 0.64 13.36
C VAL A 123 23.66 1.94 12.55
N GLY A 124 24.88 2.35 12.19
CA GLY A 124 25.14 3.49 11.33
C GLY A 124 24.51 3.35 9.94
N ASN A 125 24.68 2.19 9.30
CA ASN A 125 24.07 1.87 8.00
C ASN A 125 22.54 1.90 8.05
N LEU A 126 21.94 1.29 9.07
CA LEU A 126 20.49 1.28 9.22
C LEU A 126 19.90 2.68 9.49
N ARG A 127 20.62 3.54 10.21
CA ARG A 127 20.24 4.96 10.35
C ARG A 127 20.26 5.67 8.99
N ARG A 128 21.35 5.52 8.23
CA ARG A 128 21.47 6.12 6.88
C ARG A 128 20.39 5.61 5.94
N PHE A 129 20.04 4.33 6.01
CA PHE A 129 18.93 3.76 5.27
C PHE A 129 17.60 4.45 5.62
N ALA A 130 17.31 4.65 6.91
CA ALA A 130 16.10 5.34 7.35
C ALA A 130 16.03 6.79 6.87
N ASP A 131 17.16 7.51 6.94
CA ASP A 131 17.29 8.88 6.46
C ASP A 131 17.04 8.94 4.93
N SER A 132 17.75 8.10 4.16
CA SER A 132 17.62 8.03 2.70
C SER A 132 16.22 7.61 2.25
N LEU A 133 15.60 6.63 2.92
CA LEU A 133 14.23 6.22 2.64
C LEU A 133 13.26 7.38 2.82
N CYS A 134 13.41 8.16 3.89
CA CYS A 134 12.51 9.27 4.15
C CYS A 134 12.69 10.41 3.14
N GLU A 135 13.94 10.78 2.85
CA GLU A 135 14.29 11.85 1.89
C GLU A 135 13.79 11.52 0.49
N ASN A 136 13.97 10.27 0.05
CA ASN A 136 13.68 9.85 -1.32
C ASN A 136 12.30 9.19 -1.48
N PHE A 137 11.45 9.24 -0.45
CA PHE A 137 10.16 8.56 -0.49
C PHE A 137 9.28 9.03 -1.66
N THR A 138 9.26 10.34 -1.94
CA THR A 138 8.50 10.90 -3.08
C THR A 138 9.01 10.33 -4.40
N ASN A 139 10.34 10.23 -4.57
CA ASN A 139 10.94 9.64 -5.76
C ASN A 139 10.52 8.18 -5.93
N LEU A 140 10.50 7.40 -4.84
CA LEU A 140 10.01 6.01 -4.87
C LEU A 140 8.54 5.91 -5.29
N GLN A 141 7.69 6.84 -4.84
CA GLN A 141 6.28 6.87 -5.24
C GLN A 141 6.09 7.23 -6.73
N GLU A 142 6.94 8.10 -7.27
CA GLU A 142 6.85 8.59 -8.64
C GLU A 142 7.49 7.64 -9.67
N HIS A 143 8.70 7.17 -9.39
CA HIS A 143 9.56 6.45 -10.33
C HIS A 143 9.82 4.99 -9.96
N GLY A 144 9.49 4.60 -8.72
CA GLY A 144 9.66 3.23 -8.25
C GLY A 144 8.60 2.27 -8.80
N HIS A 145 8.66 1.02 -8.33
CA HIS A 145 7.62 0.03 -8.62
C HIS A 145 6.22 0.59 -8.32
N PRO A 146 5.18 0.38 -9.17
CA PRO A 146 3.85 0.98 -9.01
C PRO A 146 3.22 0.83 -7.62
N LYS A 147 3.58 -0.22 -6.88
CA LYS A 147 3.13 -0.46 -5.51
C LYS A 147 3.51 0.65 -4.53
N TRP A 148 4.60 1.38 -4.76
CA TRP A 148 5.04 2.47 -3.89
C TRP A 148 4.01 3.59 -3.76
N LYS A 149 3.17 3.82 -4.78
CA LYS A 149 2.06 4.79 -4.73
C LYS A 149 1.06 4.50 -3.60
N GLN A 150 0.98 3.25 -3.15
CA GLN A 150 0.09 2.81 -2.07
C GLN A 150 0.80 2.73 -0.72
N VAL A 151 2.12 2.85 -0.68
CA VAL A 151 2.89 2.84 0.56
C VAL A 151 2.76 4.21 1.20
N LYS A 152 2.48 4.23 2.50
CA LYS A 152 2.51 5.44 3.32
C LYS A 152 3.78 5.41 4.16
N LEU A 153 4.43 6.56 4.26
CA LEU A 153 5.59 6.73 5.12
C LEU A 153 5.11 7.01 6.55
N GLU A 154 4.84 5.94 7.30
CA GLU A 154 4.28 5.98 8.65
C GLU A 154 4.82 4.84 9.53
N LEU A 155 4.59 4.95 10.85
CA LEU A 155 4.97 3.94 11.85
C LEU A 155 3.73 3.38 12.58
N PRO A 156 2.86 2.61 11.89
CA PRO A 156 1.67 2.04 12.50
C PRO A 156 2.00 0.98 13.57
N GLY A 157 1.07 0.68 14.47
CA GLY A 157 1.25 -0.42 15.42
C GLY A 157 1.55 -1.75 14.71
N LEU A 158 2.67 -2.38 15.08
CA LEU A 158 3.15 -3.64 14.47
C LEU A 158 2.39 -4.87 14.99
N GLY A 159 1.83 -4.80 16.20
CA GLY A 159 1.10 -5.89 16.85
C GLY A 159 2.02 -6.93 17.54
N LYS A 160 1.39 -7.82 18.31
CA LYS A 160 1.93 -9.03 18.99
C LYS A 160 3.46 -9.18 19.02
N GLY A 161 4.12 -8.46 19.94
CA GLY A 161 5.55 -8.64 20.26
C GLY A 161 6.55 -8.04 19.27
N TRP A 162 6.09 -7.51 18.13
CA TRP A 162 6.94 -6.80 17.18
C TRP A 162 7.19 -5.37 17.64
N GLN A 163 8.44 -4.93 17.52
CA GLN A 163 8.85 -3.56 17.83
C GLN A 163 9.67 -2.98 16.69
N TYR A 164 9.58 -1.66 16.52
CA TYR A 164 10.47 -0.96 15.60
C TYR A 164 11.90 -0.99 16.14
N TYR A 165 12.86 -1.15 15.24
CA TYR A 165 14.26 -1.07 15.61
C TYR A 165 14.60 0.37 16.08
N PRO A 166 14.95 0.61 17.36
CA PRO A 166 14.93 1.95 17.95
C PRO A 166 15.80 3.01 17.24
N PRO A 167 16.98 2.68 16.69
CA PRO A 167 17.77 3.63 15.90
C PRO A 167 17.06 4.11 14.63
N VAL A 168 16.34 3.23 13.94
CA VAL A 168 15.58 3.56 12.72
C VAL A 168 14.31 4.33 13.07
N GLU A 169 13.59 3.89 14.11
CA GLU A 169 12.37 4.54 14.56
C GLU A 169 12.59 6.02 14.89
N ARG A 170 13.68 6.34 15.61
CA ARG A 170 14.03 7.73 15.94
C ARG A 170 14.30 8.59 14.70
N ARG A 171 15.01 8.05 13.70
CA ARG A 171 15.28 8.76 12.44
C ARG A 171 14.00 9.07 11.67
N LEU A 172 13.14 8.07 11.53
CA LEU A 172 11.86 8.22 10.84
C LEU A 172 10.95 9.24 11.55
N LYS A 173 10.81 9.16 12.88
CA LYS A 173 10.03 10.14 13.66
C LYS A 173 10.54 11.57 13.48
N ALA A 174 11.85 11.78 13.55
CA ALA A 174 12.45 13.09 13.32
C ALA A 174 12.16 13.60 11.91
N CYS A 175 12.27 12.72 10.91
CA CYS A 175 11.97 13.08 9.53
C CYS A 175 10.49 13.43 9.32
N PHE A 176 9.56 12.70 9.93
CA PHE A 176 8.13 13.00 9.82
C PHE A 176 7.82 14.39 10.39
N ALA A 177 8.38 14.71 11.56
CA ALA A 177 8.25 16.03 12.16
C ALA A 177 8.82 17.14 11.26
N HIS A 178 9.99 16.91 10.66
CA HIS A 178 10.60 17.86 9.73
C HIS A 178 9.73 18.09 8.48
N ARG A 179 9.23 17.02 7.86
CA ARG A 179 8.33 17.11 6.69
C ARG A 179 7.03 17.84 7.03
N ALA A 180 6.44 17.57 8.19
CA ALA A 180 5.24 18.27 8.64
C ALA A 180 5.49 19.76 8.85
N ALA A 181 6.62 20.14 9.46
CA ALA A 181 7.01 21.54 9.64
C ALA A 181 7.21 22.27 8.31
N MET A 182 7.86 21.61 7.33
CA MET A 182 8.05 22.16 5.99
C MET A 182 6.72 22.37 5.25
N GLN A 183 5.78 21.43 5.35
CA GLN A 183 4.44 21.57 4.77
C GLN A 183 3.64 22.72 5.41
N ALA A 184 3.75 22.89 6.73
CA ALA A 184 3.11 24.00 7.43
C ALA A 184 3.70 25.37 7.02
N ALA A 185 5.02 25.44 6.84
CA ALA A 185 5.70 26.65 6.40
C ALA A 185 5.32 27.05 4.97
N THR A 186 5.27 26.09 4.03
CA THR A 186 4.88 26.36 2.63
C THR A 186 3.39 26.69 2.48
N GLY A 187 2.52 26.06 3.27
CA GLY A 187 1.10 26.42 3.32
C GLY A 187 0.87 27.83 3.86
N SER A 188 1.67 28.26 4.84
CA SER A 188 1.60 29.61 5.41
C SER A 188 2.09 30.68 4.45
N THR A 189 3.16 30.43 3.69
CA THR A 189 3.64 31.39 2.67
C THR A 189 2.71 31.49 1.46
N ALA A 190 2.08 30.39 1.04
CA ALA A 190 1.06 30.42 -0.02
C ALA A 190 -0.20 31.21 0.41
N ALA A 191 -0.65 31.05 1.65
CA ALA A 191 -1.77 31.81 2.21
C ALA A 191 -1.43 33.31 2.36
N GLN A 192 -0.20 33.64 2.76
CA GLN A 192 0.28 35.02 2.86
C GLN A 192 0.46 35.68 1.48
N GLY A 193 0.92 34.94 0.47
CA GLY A 193 1.00 35.42 -0.91
C GLY A 193 -0.36 35.68 -1.54
N ALA A 194 -1.35 34.81 -1.29
CA ALA A 194 -2.74 35.02 -1.73
C ALA A 194 -3.40 36.21 -1.01
N ALA A 195 -3.17 36.39 0.29
CA ALA A 195 -3.68 37.53 1.05
C ALA A 195 -2.99 38.86 0.67
N ALA A 196 -1.71 38.83 0.29
CA ALA A 196 -0.99 40.00 -0.23
C ALA A 196 -1.45 40.36 -1.65
N ALA A 197 -1.71 39.37 -2.52
CA ALA A 197 -2.30 39.60 -3.84
C ALA A 197 -3.72 40.19 -3.74
N GLN A 198 -4.55 39.70 -2.81
CA GLN A 198 -5.89 40.25 -2.55
C GLN A 198 -5.87 41.66 -1.93
N ARG A 199 -4.77 42.08 -1.28
CA ARG A 199 -4.60 43.45 -0.79
C ARG A 199 -3.98 44.40 -1.83
N ALA A 200 -3.39 43.86 -2.89
CA ALA A 200 -2.76 44.63 -3.97
C ALA A 200 -3.71 44.93 -5.14
N ASP A 201 -4.83 44.22 -5.27
CA ASP A 201 -5.94 44.64 -6.13
C ASP A 201 -6.69 45.79 -5.46
N GLY A 202 -6.30 47.01 -5.86
CA GLY A 202 -6.82 48.27 -5.38
C GLY A 202 -8.34 48.40 -5.52
N ARG A 203 -8.91 49.28 -4.69
CA ARG A 203 -10.32 49.70 -4.79
C ARG A 203 -10.67 50.01 -6.26
N PRO A 204 -11.76 49.47 -6.82
CA PRO A 204 -12.18 49.85 -8.16
C PRO A 204 -12.56 51.34 -8.15
N CYS A 205 -11.81 52.14 -8.91
CA CYS A 205 -12.11 53.55 -9.14
C CYS A 205 -13.36 53.63 -10.04
N PRO A 206 -14.48 54.22 -9.59
CA PRO A 206 -15.67 54.37 -10.40
C PRO A 206 -15.40 55.23 -11.64
N ASP A 207 -16.06 54.93 -12.77
CA ASP A 207 -15.81 55.59 -14.07
C ASP A 207 -15.92 57.13 -14.02
N GLN A 208 -16.72 57.64 -13.11
CA GLN A 208 -16.93 59.07 -12.91
C GLN A 208 -15.69 59.79 -12.34
N GLU A 209 -14.89 59.11 -11.49
CA GLU A 209 -13.65 59.66 -10.94
C GLU A 209 -12.48 59.58 -11.93
N ARG A 210 -12.53 58.58 -12.84
CA ARG A 210 -11.57 58.41 -13.94
C ARG A 210 -11.69 59.52 -14.99
N LEU A 211 -12.92 59.96 -15.29
CA LEU A 211 -13.17 61.08 -16.20
C LEU A 211 -12.62 62.41 -15.68
N LEU A 212 -12.49 62.53 -14.35
CA LEU A 212 -12.01 63.74 -13.67
C LEU A 212 -10.49 63.72 -13.39
N LEU A 213 -9.76 62.69 -13.84
CA LEU A 213 -8.30 62.54 -13.66
C LEU A 213 -7.84 62.54 -12.19
N LEU A 214 -8.71 62.14 -11.26
CA LEU A 214 -8.43 62.14 -9.82
C LEU A 214 -7.68 60.88 -9.34
N CYS A 215 -7.51 59.89 -10.23
CA CYS A 215 -6.71 58.68 -10.05
C CYS A 215 -5.95 58.40 -11.36
N LYS A 216 -4.74 57.84 -11.27
CA LYS A 216 -3.98 57.39 -12.45
C LYS A 216 -4.33 55.95 -12.82
#